data_AF-A0AAE3HNT5-F1
#
_entry.id   AF-A0AAE3HNT5-F1
#
_cell.length_a   1.000
_cell.length_b   1.000
_cell.length_c   1.000
_cell.angle_alpha   90.00
_cell.angle_beta   90.00
_cell.angle_gamma   90.00
#
_symmetry.space_group_name_H-M   'P 1'
#
loop_
_entity.id
_entity.type
_entity.pdbx_description
1 polymer ?
#
loop_
_entity_poly.entity_id
_entity_poly.type
_entity_poly.pdbx_seq_one_letter_code
_entity_poly.pdbx_strand_id
1 'polypeptide(L)'
;MMTQQNITSKELRNFGFILSSIFVALFGVFLPLLKSQPSPTWPWIFASTLLVFAFFVPKLLKFIYLPWMKLGAILGWINTRIILGVIFFIVITPISFALRLAKYDPLKRHFEPEAKSYRVQSESQAIKHMERPY
;
A
#
# COMPACT_ATOMS: atom_id res chain seq x y z
N MET A 1 1.99 7.30 -20.20
CA MET A 1 3.18 8.17 -20.19
C MET A 1 3.85 8.03 -18.84
N MET A 2 4.94 7.26 -18.71
CA MET A 2 5.72 7.25 -17.46
C MET A 2 6.52 8.55 -17.41
N THR A 3 6.15 9.43 -16.50
CA THR A 3 6.77 10.72 -16.24
C THR A 3 8.29 10.56 -16.09
N GLN A 4 9.04 11.45 -16.73
CA GLN A 4 10.47 11.65 -16.50
C GLN A 4 10.68 12.03 -15.04
N GLN A 5 10.76 11.03 -14.17
CA GLN A 5 11.12 11.23 -12.78
C GLN A 5 12.59 11.65 -12.79
N ASN A 6 12.86 12.92 -12.45
CA ASN A 6 14.21 13.45 -12.33
C ASN A 6 14.90 12.78 -11.13
N ILE A 7 15.42 11.57 -11.37
CA ILE A 7 16.15 10.77 -10.40
C ILE A 7 17.30 11.63 -9.88
N THR A 8 17.14 12.13 -8.66
CA THR A 8 18.07 13.09 -8.08
C THR A 8 19.23 12.31 -7.46
N SER A 9 20.46 12.80 -7.56
CA SER A 9 21.62 12.12 -6.96
C SER A 9 21.47 11.91 -5.45
N LYS A 10 20.67 12.75 -4.78
CA LYS A 10 20.27 12.60 -3.37
C LYS A 10 19.42 11.35 -3.12
N GLU A 11 18.49 11.02 -4.01
CA GLU A 11 17.64 9.82 -3.87
C GLU A 11 18.48 8.54 -4.00
N LEU A 12 19.46 8.51 -4.92
CA LEU A 12 20.36 7.37 -5.10
C LEU A 12 21.28 7.18 -3.88
N ARG A 13 21.75 8.28 -3.30
CA ARG A 13 22.53 8.25 -2.05
C ARG A 13 21.69 7.72 -0.89
N ASN A 14 20.48 8.25 -0.71
CA ASN A 14 19.56 7.78 0.33
C ASN A 14 19.23 6.30 0.17
N PHE A 15 18.97 5.84 -1.06
CA PHE A 15 18.76 4.43 -1.35
C PHE A 15 19.96 3.57 -0.92
N GLY A 16 21.18 4.00 -1.27
CA GLY A 16 22.41 3.32 -0.85
C GLY A 16 22.54 3.23 0.67
N PHE A 17 22.31 4.33 1.39
CA PHE A 17 22.36 4.35 2.86
C PHE A 17 21.30 3.45 3.49
N ILE A 18 20.05 3.50 3.00
CA ILE A 18 18.95 2.68 3.51
C ILE A 18 19.25 1.19 3.26
N LEU A 19 19.71 0.84 2.04
CA LEU A 19 20.01 -0.53 1.68
C LEU A 19 21.18 -1.08 2.51
N SER A 20 22.28 -0.33 2.64
CA SER A 20 23.40 -0.70 3.52
C SER A 20 22.97 -0.87 4.97
N SER A 21 22.17 0.07 5.49
CA SER A 21 21.68 0.02 6.87
C SER A 21 20.82 -1.21 7.12
N ILE A 22 19.92 -1.55 6.19
CA ILE A 22 19.09 -2.76 6.29
C ILE A 22 19.97 -4.00 6.25
N PHE A 23 20.96 -4.06 5.37
CA PHE A 23 21.87 -5.20 5.29
C PHE A 23 22.67 -5.42 6.59
N VAL A 24 23.20 -4.35 7.19
CA VAL A 24 23.91 -4.45 8.48
C VAL A 24 22.94 -4.83 9.60
N ALA A 25 21.78 -4.19 9.68
CA ALA A 25 20.81 -4.45 10.74
C ALA A 25 20.28 -5.89 10.69
N LEU A 26 19.86 -6.38 9.51
CA LEU A 26 19.33 -7.74 9.37
C LEU A 26 20.42 -8.81 9.48
N PHE A 27 21.50 -8.69 8.70
CA PHE A 27 22.49 -9.77 8.55
C PHE A 27 23.69 -9.65 9.48
N GLY A 28 24.07 -8.43 9.87
CA GLY A 28 25.18 -8.18 10.79
C GLY A 28 24.78 -8.22 12.27
N VAL A 29 23.52 -7.92 12.59
CA VAL A 29 23.07 -7.79 13.99
C VAL A 29 21.91 -8.74 14.30
N PHE A 30 20.78 -8.62 13.61
CA PHE A 30 19.55 -9.33 13.98
C PHE A 30 19.63 -10.85 13.80
N LEU A 31 20.14 -11.34 12.65
CA LEU A 31 20.34 -12.76 12.39
C LEU A 31 21.33 -13.46 13.33
N PRO A 32 22.53 -12.91 13.59
CA PRO A 32 23.47 -13.54 14.53
C PRO A 32 22.97 -13.51 15.97
N LEU A 33 22.23 -12.47 16.37
CA LEU A 33 21.56 -12.41 17.69
C LEU A 33 20.52 -13.52 17.84
N LEU A 34 19.74 -13.83 16.79
CA LEU A 34 18.69 -14.83 16.86
C LEU A 34 19.24 -16.28 16.80
N LYS A 35 20.40 -16.48 16.17
CA LYS A 35 21.02 -17.80 15.99
C LYS A 35 22.16 -18.11 16.95
N SER A 36 22.55 -17.18 17.84
CA SER A 36 23.68 -17.32 18.77
C SER A 36 24.98 -17.80 18.10
N GLN A 37 25.19 -17.39 16.85
CA GLN A 37 26.34 -17.73 16.01
C GLN A 37 27.23 -16.50 15.85
N PRO A 38 28.55 -16.65 15.64
CA PRO A 38 29.42 -15.53 15.34
C PRO A 38 28.88 -14.78 14.12
N SER A 39 28.84 -13.44 14.21
CA SER A 39 28.39 -12.60 13.10
C SER A 39 29.23 -12.90 11.87
N PRO A 40 28.64 -13.32 10.75
CA PRO A 40 29.38 -13.44 9.51
C PRO A 40 29.95 -12.06 9.16
N THR A 41 31.19 -12.01 8.65
CA THR A 41 31.89 -10.77 8.28
C THR A 41 31.51 -10.26 6.89
N TRP A 42 31.01 -11.16 6.03
CA TRP A 42 30.52 -10.87 4.68
C TRP A 42 29.52 -9.70 4.59
N PRO A 43 28.47 -9.58 5.44
CA PRO A 43 27.50 -8.49 5.37
C PRO A 43 28.12 -7.12 5.62
N TRP A 44 29.14 -7.05 6.49
CA TRP A 44 29.86 -5.82 6.78
C TRP A 44 30.70 -5.35 5.59
N ILE A 45 31.37 -6.27 4.91
CA ILE A 45 32.15 -6.00 3.68
C ILE A 45 31.21 -5.53 2.57
N PHE A 46 30.07 -6.20 2.40
CA PHE A 46 29.09 -5.87 1.38
C PHE A 46 28.45 -4.50 1.62
N ALA A 47 28.05 -4.22 2.86
CA ALA A 47 27.45 -2.94 3.24
C ALA A 47 28.46 -1.78 3.10
N SER A 48 29.71 -1.97 3.51
CA SER A 48 30.80 -1.00 3.37
C SER A 48 31.06 -0.67 1.89
N THR A 49 31.14 -1.71 1.04
CA THR A 49 31.29 -1.54 -0.41
C THR A 49 30.13 -0.71 -0.98
N LEU A 50 28.88 -1.04 -0.65
CA LEU A 50 27.71 -0.27 -1.09
C LEU A 50 27.75 1.19 -0.62
N LEU A 51 28.24 1.45 0.59
CA LEU A 51 28.34 2.78 1.18
C LEU A 51 29.38 3.65 0.44
N VAL A 52 30.52 3.04 0.09
CA VAL A 52 31.55 3.66 -0.76
C VAL A 52 30.97 3.97 -2.15
N PHE A 53 30.26 3.03 -2.78
CA PHE A 53 29.61 3.29 -4.07
C PHE A 53 28.55 4.38 -3.98
N ALA A 54 27.77 4.44 -2.91
CA ALA A 54 26.77 5.49 -2.69
C ALA A 54 27.42 6.88 -2.55
N PHE A 55 28.58 6.98 -1.90
CA PHE A 55 29.28 8.24 -1.69
C PHE A 55 30.00 8.73 -2.95
N PHE A 56 30.81 7.87 -3.57
CA PHE A 56 31.72 8.22 -4.67
C PHE A 56 31.05 8.16 -6.06
N VAL A 57 30.19 7.17 -6.33
CA VAL A 57 29.61 6.97 -7.67
C VAL A 57 28.12 6.63 -7.58
N PRO A 58 27.26 7.59 -7.17
CA PRO A 58 25.82 7.35 -7.06
C PRO A 58 25.20 7.01 -8.42
N LYS A 59 25.79 7.44 -9.55
CA LYS A 59 25.30 7.12 -10.90
C LYS A 59 25.27 5.63 -11.19
N LEU A 60 26.19 4.83 -10.63
CA LEU A 60 26.20 3.39 -10.83
C LEU A 60 25.05 2.71 -10.07
N LEU A 61 24.70 3.24 -8.89
CA LEU A 61 23.53 2.80 -8.12
C LEU A 61 22.22 2.97 -8.90
N LYS A 62 22.16 3.86 -9.90
CA LYS A 62 20.97 4.05 -10.76
C LYS A 62 20.55 2.74 -11.45
N PHE A 63 21.51 1.94 -11.91
CA PHE A 63 21.22 0.69 -12.62
C PHE A 63 20.56 -0.35 -11.71
N ILE A 64 20.86 -0.34 -10.42
CA ILE A 64 20.25 -1.23 -9.40
C ILE A 64 18.96 -0.62 -8.87
N TYR A 65 18.93 0.69 -8.66
CA TYR A 65 17.78 1.43 -8.16
C TYR A 65 16.56 1.30 -9.07
N LEU A 66 16.72 1.43 -10.38
CA LEU A 66 15.62 1.35 -11.35
C LEU A 66 14.83 0.02 -11.29
N PRO A 67 15.44 -1.16 -11.43
CA PRO A 67 14.72 -2.43 -11.30
C PRO A 67 14.18 -2.63 -9.88
N TRP A 68 14.92 -2.22 -8.85
CA TRP A 68 14.44 -2.30 -7.47
C TRP A 68 13.14 -1.52 -7.25
N MET A 69 13.07 -0.29 -7.76
CA MET A 69 11.86 0.53 -7.69
C MET A 69 10.71 -0.05 -8.51
N LYS A 70 10.99 -0.65 -9.68
CA LYS A 70 9.96 -1.36 -10.46
C LYS A 70 9.40 -2.55 -9.68
N LEU A 71 10.26 -3.34 -9.03
CA LEU A 71 9.81 -4.43 -8.16
C LEU A 71 8.97 -3.89 -7.01
N GLY A 72 9.41 -2.81 -6.34
CA GLY A 72 8.64 -2.14 -5.30
C GLY A 72 7.26 -1.69 -5.78
N ALA A 73 7.17 -1.15 -7.00
CA ALA A 73 5.89 -0.75 -7.59
C ALA A 73 4.97 -1.96 -7.87
N ILE A 74 5.51 -3.06 -8.36
CA ILE A 74 4.75 -4.31 -8.57
C ILE A 74 4.28 -4.87 -7.22
N LEU A 75 5.16 -4.90 -6.21
CA LEU A 75 4.78 -5.33 -4.87
C LEU A 75 3.70 -4.42 -4.27
N GLY A 76 3.82 -3.10 -4.42
CA GLY A 76 2.81 -2.14 -3.98
C GLY A 76 1.48 -2.34 -4.71
N TRP A 77 1.54 -2.65 -6.01
CA TRP A 77 0.38 -3.03 -6.81
C TRP A 77 -0.28 -4.26 -6.20
N ILE A 78 0.45 -5.35 -5.98
CA ILE A 78 -0.09 -6.58 -5.36
C ILE A 78 -0.66 -6.30 -3.97
N ASN A 79 0.10 -5.63 -3.12
CA ASN A 79 -0.26 -5.34 -1.73
C ASN A 79 -1.58 -4.57 -1.63
N THR A 80 -1.80 -3.58 -2.50
CA THR A 80 -3.06 -2.83 -2.52
C THR A 80 -4.26 -3.73 -2.80
N ARG A 81 -4.14 -4.71 -3.72
CA ARG A 81 -5.23 -5.67 -4.01
C ARG A 81 -5.45 -6.61 -2.84
N ILE A 82 -4.37 -7.09 -2.22
CA ILE A 82 -4.45 -7.97 -1.07
C ILE A 82 -5.17 -7.25 0.08
N ILE A 83 -4.71 -6.06 0.46
CA ILE A 83 -5.32 -5.27 1.53
C ILE A 83 -6.80 -5.01 1.24
N LEU A 84 -7.13 -4.58 0.03
CA LEU A 84 -8.52 -4.29 -0.32
C LEU A 84 -9.39 -5.56 -0.34
N GLY A 85 -8.86 -6.67 -0.83
CA GLY A 85 -9.52 -7.98 -0.80
C GLY A 85 -9.76 -8.45 0.63
N VAL A 86 -8.76 -8.35 1.50
CA VAL A 86 -8.88 -8.69 2.93
C VAL A 86 -9.94 -7.83 3.61
N ILE A 87 -9.92 -6.51 3.41
CA ILE A 87 -10.95 -5.61 3.95
C ILE A 87 -12.34 -5.98 3.43
N PHE A 88 -12.47 -6.29 2.14
CA PHE A 88 -13.75 -6.67 1.55
C PHE A 88 -14.30 -7.95 2.23
N PHE A 89 -13.49 -8.99 2.37
CA PHE A 89 -13.94 -10.26 2.94
C PHE A 89 -14.11 -10.24 4.46
N ILE A 90 -13.30 -9.47 5.20
CA ILE A 90 -13.33 -9.43 6.67
C ILE A 90 -14.31 -8.38 7.21
N VAL A 91 -14.55 -7.29 6.46
CA VAL A 91 -15.41 -6.20 6.93
C VAL A 91 -16.70 -6.14 6.13
N ILE A 92 -16.60 -5.96 4.80
CA ILE A 92 -17.77 -5.70 3.95
C ILE A 92 -18.67 -6.95 3.84
N THR A 93 -18.08 -8.12 3.63
CA THR A 93 -18.81 -9.39 3.50
C THR A 93 -19.60 -9.75 4.77
N PRO A 94 -19.03 -9.75 6.00
CA PRO A 94 -19.82 -10.06 7.18
C PRO A 94 -20.88 -9.01 7.50
N ILE A 95 -20.63 -7.72 7.20
CA ILE A 95 -21.68 -6.69 7.29
C ILE A 95 -22.83 -7.06 6.35
N SER A 96 -22.53 -7.39 5.09
CA SER A 96 -23.53 -7.79 4.11
C SER A 96 -24.30 -9.04 4.54
N PHE A 97 -23.60 -10.01 5.14
CA PHE A 97 -24.20 -11.22 5.67
C PHE A 97 -25.10 -10.93 6.88
N ALA A 98 -24.68 -10.07 7.80
CA ALA A 98 -25.47 -9.63 8.95
C ALA A 98 -26.74 -8.90 8.50
N LEU A 99 -26.65 -8.00 7.52
CA LEU A 99 -27.81 -7.33 6.92
C LEU A 99 -28.78 -8.33 6.28
N ARG A 100 -28.25 -9.35 5.58
CA ARG A 100 -29.05 -10.42 4.98
C ARG A 100 -29.76 -11.28 6.03
N LEU A 101 -29.08 -11.61 7.13
CA LEU A 101 -29.69 -12.32 8.27
C LEU A 101 -30.76 -11.48 8.96
N ALA A 102 -30.52 -10.18 9.10
CA ALA A 102 -31.50 -9.22 9.62
C ALA A 102 -32.65 -8.93 8.65
N LYS A 103 -32.65 -9.53 7.44
CA LYS A 103 -33.58 -9.25 6.33
C LYS A 103 -33.70 -7.76 6.00
N TYR A 104 -32.66 -6.98 6.29
CA TYR A 104 -32.65 -5.55 6.05
C TYR A 104 -32.11 -5.29 4.64
N ASP A 105 -32.99 -4.87 3.73
CA ASP A 105 -32.61 -4.46 2.38
C ASP A 105 -32.71 -2.94 2.22
N PRO A 106 -31.60 -2.20 2.44
CA PRO A 106 -31.60 -0.74 2.35
C PRO A 106 -31.93 -0.23 0.94
N LEU A 107 -31.70 -1.05 -0.09
CA LEU A 107 -31.90 -0.68 -1.48
C LEU A 107 -33.25 -1.16 -2.03
N LYS A 108 -34.09 -1.87 -1.24
CA LYS A 108 -35.38 -2.43 -1.65
C LYS A 108 -35.32 -3.07 -3.05
N ARG A 109 -34.34 -3.96 -3.25
CA ARG A 109 -34.02 -4.60 -4.53
C ARG A 109 -34.93 -5.77 -4.86
N HIS A 110 -35.75 -6.22 -3.91
CA HIS A 110 -36.72 -7.28 -4.15
C HIS A 110 -37.76 -6.83 -5.19
N PHE A 111 -38.00 -7.66 -6.20
CA PHE A 111 -39.01 -7.39 -7.23
C PHE A 111 -40.40 -7.68 -6.67
N GLU A 112 -41.25 -6.66 -6.63
CA GLU A 112 -42.64 -6.73 -6.22
C GLU A 112 -43.55 -6.65 -7.46
N PRO A 113 -44.07 -7.79 -7.97
CA PRO A 113 -44.87 -7.82 -9.21
C PRO A 113 -46.23 -7.11 -9.08
N GLU A 114 -46.76 -6.98 -7.87
CA GLU A 114 -48.03 -6.28 -7.61
C GLU A 114 -47.85 -4.78 -7.30
N ALA A 115 -46.61 -4.29 -7.24
CA ALA A 115 -46.34 -2.89 -6.97
C ALA A 115 -46.70 -2.03 -8.18
N LYS A 116 -47.63 -1.06 -7.99
CA LYS A 116 -48.03 -0.11 -9.04
C LYS A 116 -46.88 0.80 -9.49
N SER A 117 -45.90 1.07 -8.63
CA SER A 117 -44.70 1.84 -8.94
C SER A 117 -43.62 1.66 -7.86
N TYR A 118 -42.35 1.63 -8.26
CA TYR A 118 -41.19 1.66 -7.35
C TYR A 118 -40.76 3.08 -6.95
N ARG A 119 -41.46 4.11 -7.45
CA ARG A 119 -41.10 5.51 -7.17
C ARG A 119 -41.35 5.82 -5.69
N VAL A 120 -40.29 6.19 -4.98
CA VAL A 120 -40.40 6.81 -3.67
C VAL A 120 -40.78 8.27 -3.87
N GLN A 121 -41.88 8.71 -3.26
CA GLN A 121 -42.33 10.09 -3.34
C GLN A 121 -41.27 10.97 -2.66
N SER A 122 -40.78 11.99 -3.37
CA SER A 122 -39.89 12.97 -2.76
C SER A 122 -40.68 13.75 -1.73
N GLU A 123 -40.24 13.73 -0.48
CA GLU A 123 -40.78 14.65 0.51
C GLU A 123 -40.43 16.08 0.10
N SER A 124 -41.43 16.96 0.06
CA SER A 124 -41.22 18.39 -0.17
C SER A 124 -40.49 18.97 1.03
N GLN A 125 -39.18 19.11 0.94
CA GLN A 125 -38.40 19.81 1.95
C GLN A 125 -38.91 21.26 2.07
N ALA A 126 -39.06 21.74 3.31
CA ALA A 126 -39.50 23.11 3.55
C ALA A 126 -38.55 24.11 2.88
N ILE A 127 -39.09 25.17 2.27
CA ILE A 127 -38.32 26.21 1.54
C ILE A 127 -37.17 26.76 2.41
N LYS A 128 -37.39 26.83 3.74
CA LYS A 128 -36.38 27.22 4.74
C LYS A 128 -35.10 26.38 4.72
N HIS A 129 -35.16 25.13 4.26
CA HIS A 129 -34.00 24.24 4.13
C HIS A 129 -33.06 24.70 3.01
N MET A 130 -33.59 25.39 1.99
CA MET A 130 -32.78 25.97 0.90
C MET A 130 -32.08 27.28 1.30
N GLU A 131 -32.48 27.91 2.41
CA GLU A 131 -31.88 29.17 2.88
C GLU A 131 -30.50 28.96 3.52
N ARG A 132 -30.16 27.73 3.93
CA ARG A 132 -28.84 27.36 4.47
C ARG A 132 -28.34 26.08 3.81
N PRO A 133 -27.68 26.20 2.64
CA PRO A 133 -27.26 25.05 1.86
C PRO A 133 -26.02 24.32 2.42
N TYR A 134 -25.49 24.76 3.57
CA TYR A 134 -24.32 24.20 4.26
C TYR A 134 -24.57 24.06 5.76
#